data_AF-F8PFD2-F1
#
_entry.id   AF-F8PFD2-F1
#
_cell.length_a   1.000
_cell.length_b   1.000
_cell.length_c   1.000
_cell.angle_alpha   90.00
_cell.angle_beta   90.00
_cell.angle_gamma   90.00
#
_symmetry.space_group_name_H-M   'P 1'
#
loop_
_entity.id
_entity.type
_entity.pdbx_description
1 polymer ?
#
loop_
_entity_poly.entity_id
_entity_poly.type
_entity_poly.pdbx_seq_one_letter_code
_entity_poly.pdbx_strand_id
1 'polypeptide(L)'
;AETLALIQFITTNSAEGGDSLNFKTAFWPKVVLHLVPLFTKGPAKNATCYSSKWGRLHTKYNLVKPITNLSGIPWDDELGLNILDKGEIVWKELIMV
;
A
#
# COMPACT_ATOMS: atom_id res chain seq x y z
N ALA A 1 11.69 0.60 -5.83
CA ALA A 1 11.46 1.14 -7.18
C ALA A 1 10.14 0.65 -7.78
N GLU A 2 10.01 -0.61 -8.19
CA GLU A 2 8.76 -1.10 -8.85
C GLU A 2 7.49 -0.97 -8.02
N THR A 3 7.54 -1.33 -6.74
CA THR A 3 6.37 -1.19 -5.86
C THR A 3 5.92 0.27 -5.75
N LEU A 4 6.87 1.22 -5.67
CA LEU A 4 6.56 2.64 -5.61
C LEU A 4 5.95 3.13 -6.94
N ALA A 5 6.52 2.73 -8.08
CA ALA A 5 5.96 3.06 -9.39
C ALA A 5 4.54 2.50 -9.58
N LEU A 6 4.27 1.29 -9.06
CA LEU A 6 2.93 0.71 -9.06
C LEU A 6 1.96 1.54 -8.22
N ILE A 7 2.35 1.90 -6.99
CA ILE A 7 1.52 2.73 -6.10
C ILE A 7 1.25 4.09 -6.74
N GLN A 8 2.28 4.77 -7.25
CA GLN A 8 2.15 6.05 -7.93
C GLN A 8 1.18 5.98 -9.12
N PHE A 9 1.33 4.98 -9.98
CA PHE A 9 0.44 4.79 -11.12
C PHE A 9 -1.02 4.58 -10.67
N ILE A 10 -1.23 3.77 -9.63
CA ILE A 10 -2.56 3.51 -9.08
C ILE A 10 -3.16 4.76 -8.44
N THR A 11 -2.38 5.53 -7.69
CA THR A 11 -2.83 6.79 -7.07
C THR A 11 -3.26 7.80 -8.14
N THR A 12 -2.47 7.96 -9.20
CA THR A 12 -2.81 8.85 -10.32
C THR A 12 -4.07 8.42 -11.07
N ASN A 13 -4.37 7.12 -11.11
CA ASN A 13 -5.54 6.57 -11.80
C ASN A 13 -6.61 6.04 -10.83
N SER A 14 -6.65 6.56 -9.59
CA SER A 14 -7.52 6.06 -8.52
C SER A 14 -9.01 6.13 -8.87
N ALA A 15 -9.40 7.10 -9.70
CA ALA A 15 -10.76 7.25 -10.22
C ALA A 15 -11.28 5.99 -10.93
N GLU A 16 -10.42 5.18 -11.56
CA GLU A 16 -10.83 3.92 -12.21
C GLU A 16 -11.17 2.80 -11.22
N GLY A 17 -10.68 2.89 -9.97
CA GLY A 17 -10.92 1.93 -8.89
C GLY A 17 -12.01 2.35 -7.92
N GLY A 18 -12.48 3.60 -8.02
CA GLY A 18 -13.43 4.21 -7.09
C GLY A 18 -12.94 4.22 -5.64
N ASP A 19 -13.86 4.41 -4.70
CA ASP A 19 -13.55 4.55 -3.27
C ASP A 19 -12.89 3.31 -2.66
N SER A 20 -13.13 2.14 -3.26
CA SER A 20 -12.60 0.86 -2.77
C SER A 20 -11.27 0.45 -3.42
N LEU A 21 -10.77 1.23 -4.38
CA LEU A 21 -9.57 0.92 -5.18
C LEU A 21 -9.58 -0.50 -5.78
N ASN A 22 -10.76 -0.94 -6.20
CA ASN A 22 -10.98 -2.22 -6.86
C ASN A 22 -11.00 -2.00 -8.37
N PHE A 23 -9.94 -2.45 -9.05
CA PHE A 23 -9.74 -2.20 -10.48
C PHE A 23 -10.26 -3.35 -11.35
N LYS A 24 -10.97 -3.01 -12.42
CA LYS A 24 -11.44 -3.98 -13.43
C LYS A 24 -10.25 -4.62 -14.16
N THR A 25 -10.45 -5.81 -14.72
CA THR A 25 -9.41 -6.55 -15.46
C THR A 25 -8.72 -5.71 -16.56
N ALA A 26 -9.47 -4.83 -17.23
CA ALA A 26 -8.96 -3.94 -18.27
C ALA A 26 -7.98 -2.85 -17.79
N PHE A 27 -7.90 -2.61 -16.48
CA PHE A 27 -6.95 -1.65 -15.90
C PHE A 27 -5.50 -2.18 -15.94
N TRP A 28 -5.31 -3.47 -15.61
CA TRP A 28 -4.00 -4.05 -15.40
C TRP A 28 -3.08 -4.06 -16.64
N PRO A 29 -3.57 -4.22 -17.88
CA PRO A 29 -2.76 -4.00 -19.07
C PRO A 29 -2.14 -2.59 -19.14
N LYS A 30 -2.85 -1.54 -18.68
CA LYS A 30 -2.31 -0.16 -18.65
C LYS A 30 -1.11 -0.06 -17.70
N VAL A 31 -1.20 -0.72 -16.54
CA VAL A 31 -0.11 -0.82 -15.56
C VAL A 31 1.12 -1.48 -16.19
N VAL A 32 0.93 -2.59 -16.92
CA VAL A 32 2.03 -3.30 -17.61
C VAL A 32 2.73 -2.37 -18.60
N LEU A 33 1.97 -1.68 -19.45
CA LEU A 33 2.51 -0.76 -20.46
C LEU A 33 3.34 0.36 -19.82
N HIS A 34 2.94 0.85 -18.64
CA HIS A 34 3.67 1.90 -17.94
C HIS A 34 4.90 1.39 -17.19
N LEU A 35 4.80 0.24 -16.51
CA LEU A 35 5.85 -0.23 -15.60
C LEU A 35 6.94 -1.05 -16.29
N VAL A 36 6.62 -1.88 -17.29
CA VAL A 36 7.61 -2.75 -17.94
C VAL A 36 8.80 -1.97 -18.51
N PRO A 37 8.61 -0.83 -19.19
CA PRO A 37 9.73 -0.03 -19.71
C PRO A 37 10.66 0.53 -18.62
N LEU A 38 10.19 0.69 -17.39
CA LEU A 38 10.96 1.26 -16.28
C LEU A 38 11.93 0.25 -15.64
N PHE A 39 11.75 -1.05 -15.90
CA PHE A 39 12.50 -2.12 -15.24
C PHE A 39 13.12 -3.06 -16.28
N THR A 40 14.41 -2.85 -16.55
CA THR A 40 15.18 -3.64 -17.55
C THR A 40 15.79 -4.92 -16.99
N LYS A 41 15.68 -5.15 -15.68
CA LYS A 41 16.25 -6.32 -14.99
C LYS A 41 15.16 -7.34 -14.67
N GLY A 42 15.41 -8.58 -15.07
CA GLY A 42 14.54 -9.71 -14.80
C GLY A 42 13.42 -9.91 -15.83
N PRO A 43 12.61 -10.96 -15.66
CA PRO A 43 11.53 -11.27 -16.61
C PRO A 43 10.43 -10.22 -16.58
N ALA A 44 9.90 -9.91 -17.77
CA ALA A 44 8.78 -8.98 -17.91
C ALA A 44 7.56 -9.48 -17.14
N LYS A 45 7.01 -8.61 -16.28
CA LYS A 45 5.79 -8.90 -15.51
C LYS A 45 4.55 -8.64 -16.34
N ASN A 46 3.53 -9.46 -16.15
CA ASN A 46 2.24 -9.33 -16.82
C ASN A 46 1.17 -8.72 -15.90
N ALA A 47 -0.03 -8.54 -16.45
CA ALA A 47 -1.17 -7.93 -15.76
C ALA A 47 -1.51 -8.66 -14.44
N THR A 48 -1.49 -10.00 -14.46
CA THR A 48 -1.77 -10.84 -13.29
C THR A 48 -0.74 -10.66 -12.19
N CYS A 49 0.53 -10.49 -12.54
CA CYS A 49 1.59 -10.20 -11.56
C CYS A 49 1.29 -8.89 -10.80
N TYR A 50 0.90 -7.83 -11.51
CA TYR A 50 0.62 -6.53 -10.90
C TYR A 50 -0.70 -6.52 -10.13
N SER A 51 -1.76 -7.16 -10.63
CA SER A 51 -3.03 -7.26 -9.90
C SER A 51 -2.86 -8.02 -8.58
N SER A 52 -2.12 -9.13 -8.59
CA SER A 52 -1.84 -9.94 -7.40
C SER A 52 -0.93 -9.21 -6.41
N LYS A 53 -0.01 -8.37 -6.91
CA LYS A 53 0.84 -7.52 -6.06
C LYS A 53 0.02 -6.41 -5.41
N TRP A 54 -0.84 -5.73 -6.16
CA TRP A 54 -1.75 -4.73 -5.63
C TRP A 54 -2.68 -5.31 -4.57
N GLY A 55 -3.34 -6.45 -4.84
CA GLY A 55 -4.22 -7.09 -3.87
C GLY A 55 -3.55 -7.33 -2.53
N ARG A 56 -2.31 -7.85 -2.53
CA ARG A 56 -1.53 -8.04 -1.30
C ARG A 56 -1.19 -6.73 -0.58
N LEU A 57 -0.84 -5.67 -1.32
CA LEU A 57 -0.55 -4.36 -0.73
C LEU A 57 -1.81 -3.73 -0.14
N HIS A 58 -2.91 -3.76 -0.90
CA HIS A 58 -4.18 -3.18 -0.53
C HIS A 58 -4.76 -3.87 0.71
N THR A 59 -4.73 -5.21 0.77
CA THR A 59 -5.15 -5.96 1.97
C THR A 59 -4.30 -5.59 3.18
N LYS A 60 -2.97 -5.53 3.05
CA LYS A 60 -2.09 -5.14 4.16
C LYS A 60 -2.37 -3.72 4.64
N TYR A 61 -2.53 -2.78 3.71
CA TYR A 61 -2.85 -1.39 4.04
C TYR A 61 -4.20 -1.28 4.79
N ASN A 62 -5.24 -1.95 4.30
CA ASN A 62 -6.56 -1.94 4.94
C ASN A 62 -6.58 -2.68 6.29
N LEU A 63 -5.64 -3.59 6.54
CA LEU A 63 -5.46 -4.21 7.84
C LEU A 63 -4.76 -3.28 8.84
N VAL A 64 -3.73 -2.54 8.39
CA VAL A 64 -2.90 -1.70 9.27
C VAL A 64 -3.57 -0.34 9.56
N LYS A 65 -4.23 0.27 8.56
CA LYS A 65 -4.84 1.61 8.70
C LYS A 65 -5.87 1.74 9.83
N PRO A 66 -6.75 0.76 10.10
CA PRO A 66 -7.66 0.84 11.24
C PRO A 66 -6.91 0.73 12.58
N ILE A 67 -5.84 -0.07 12.66
CA ILE A 67 -5.03 -0.22 13.88
C ILE A 67 -4.35 1.10 14.23
N THR A 68 -3.79 1.81 13.25
CA THR A 68 -3.21 3.14 13.47
C THR A 68 -4.27 4.14 13.94
N ASN A 69 -5.49 4.07 13.40
CA ASN A 69 -6.58 4.97 13.81
C ASN A 69 -7.11 4.66 15.23
N LEU A 70 -7.18 3.38 15.61
CA LEU A 70 -7.74 2.94 16.90
C LEU A 70 -6.75 3.06 18.06
N SER A 71 -5.46 2.82 17.80
CA SER A 71 -4.43 2.78 18.85
C SER A 71 -4.05 4.17 19.38
N GLY A 72 -4.44 5.26 18.71
CA GLY A 72 -3.95 6.60 19.03
C GLY A 72 -2.44 6.76 18.82
N ILE A 73 -1.78 5.77 18.21
CA ILE A 73 -0.37 5.80 17.88
C ILE A 73 -0.22 6.69 16.64
N PRO A 74 0.47 7.85 16.74
CA PRO A 74 0.72 8.67 15.57
C PRO A 74 1.67 7.91 14.64
N TRP A 75 1.12 7.30 13.60
CA TRP A 75 1.91 6.85 12.47
C TRP A 75 2.25 8.08 11.63
N ASP A 76 3.54 8.36 11.54
CA ASP A 76 4.09 9.43 10.73
C ASP A 76 4.67 8.83 9.44
N ASP A 77 4.35 9.40 8.28
CA ASP A 77 4.79 8.84 6.99
C ASP A 77 6.31 9.02 6.75
N GLU A 78 6.98 9.93 7.48
CA GLU A 78 8.43 10.16 7.40
C GLU A 78 9.20 9.41 8.50
N LEU A 79 8.66 9.36 9.73
CA LEU A 79 9.30 8.83 10.94
C LEU A 79 8.75 7.46 11.36
N GLY A 80 7.74 6.95 10.65
CA GLY A 80 7.09 5.67 10.93
C GLY A 80 6.32 5.69 12.24
N LEU A 81 6.47 4.62 13.03
CA LEU A 81 5.73 4.41 14.27
C LEU A 81 6.23 5.29 15.45
N ASN A 82 7.03 6.32 15.14
CA ASN A 82 7.71 7.27 16.04
C ASN A 82 7.35 7.07 17.52
N ILE A 83 8.05 6.13 18.18
CA ILE A 83 7.82 5.77 19.58
C ILE A 83 8.35 6.92 20.42
N LEU A 84 7.51 7.93 20.59
CA LEU A 84 7.75 9.07 21.49
C LEU A 84 7.39 8.62 22.91
N ASP A 85 8.05 9.17 23.93
CA ASP A 85 7.77 8.89 25.35
C ASP A 85 6.27 9.02 25.71
N LYS A 86 5.53 9.87 24.98
CA LYS A 86 4.09 10.06 25.13
C LYS A 86 3.25 8.81 24.77
N GLY A 87 3.79 7.89 23.98
CA GLY A 87 3.14 6.64 23.58
C GLY A 87 3.37 5.46 24.54
N GLU A 88 4.28 5.58 25.51
CA GLU A 88 4.62 4.51 26.46
C GLU A 88 3.39 4.03 27.25
N ILE A 89 2.48 4.95 27.60
CA ILE A 89 1.24 4.64 28.33
C ILE A 89 0.33 3.73 27.49
N VAL A 90 0.18 4.01 26.19
CA VAL A 90 -0.65 3.22 25.26
C VAL A 90 -0.09 1.80 25.09
N TRP A 91 1.24 1.65 25.03
CA TRP A 91 1.88 0.34 24.92
C TRP A 91 1.74 -0.50 26.20
N LYS A 92 1.83 0.12 27.38
CA LYS A 92 1.65 -0.57 28.67
C LYS A 92 0.23 -1.13 28.83
N GLU A 93 -0.79 -0.42 28.36
CA GLU A 93 -2.17 -0.92 28.37
C GLU A 93 -2.39 -2.10 27.42
N LEU A 94 -1.75 -2.10 26.26
CA LEU A 94 -1.87 -3.17 25.25
C LEU A 94 -1.15 -4.48 25.63
N ILE A 95 -0.05 -4.42 26.39
CA ILE A 95 0.73 -5.60 26.80
C ILE A 95 0.13 -6.29 28.05
N MET A 96 -0.75 -5.60 28.78
CA MET A 96 -1.42 -6.14 29.98
C MET A 96 -2.77 -6.82 29.71
N VAL A 97 -3.16 -7.01 28.44
CA VAL A 97 -4.28 -7.84 27.99
C VAL A 97 -3.75 -9.18 27.50
#